data_AF-A0A0X8F9R4-F1
#
_entry.id   AF-A0A0X8F9R4-F1
#
_cell.length_a   1.000
_cell.length_b   1.000
_cell.length_c   1.000
_cell.angle_alpha   90.00
_cell.angle_beta   90.00
_cell.angle_gamma   90.00
#
_symmetry.space_group_name_H-M   'P 1'
#
loop_
_entity.id
_entity.type
_entity.pdbx_description
1 polymer ?
#
loop_
_entity_poly.entity_id
_entity_poly.type
_entity_poly.pdbx_seq_one_letter_code
_entity_poly.pdbx_strand_id
1 'polypeptide(L)'
;MHKILFIGDSQVAGGRNQAKSSKDLGSGFVAQLDQVWQSQQLPLQAINKAYKGAQVKDVWTDLSRNLEQIGSVDGLVLGGWY
;
A
#
# COMPACT_ATOMS: atom_id res chain seq x y z
N MET A 1 -14.16 -4.63 -8.01
CA MET A 1 -12.68 -4.60 -7.91
C MET A 1 -12.34 -4.28 -6.48
N HIS A 2 -11.79 -5.24 -5.76
CA HIS A 2 -11.48 -5.15 -4.34
C HIS A 2 -10.17 -4.41 -4.12
N LYS A 3 -10.17 -3.43 -3.22
CA LYS A 3 -9.01 -2.57 -2.93
C LYS A 3 -8.28 -3.10 -1.71
N ILE A 4 -7.01 -3.43 -1.88
CA ILE A 4 -6.13 -3.87 -0.80
C ILE A 4 -5.15 -2.74 -0.48
N LEU A 5 -5.28 -2.17 0.73
CA LEU A 5 -4.40 -1.10 1.20
C LEU A 5 -3.15 -1.67 1.85
N PHE A 6 -1.99 -1.26 1.34
CA PHE A 6 -0.68 -1.54 1.92
C PHE A 6 -0.15 -0.29 2.60
N ILE A 7 0.16 -0.38 3.88
CA ILE A 7 0.77 0.72 4.64
C ILE A 7 1.90 0.16 5.50
N GLY A 8 3.00 0.92 5.59
CA GLY A 8 4.21 0.40 6.20
C GLY A 8 5.46 1.20 5.94
N ASP A 9 6.60 0.59 6.29
CA ASP A 9 7.93 1.16 6.15
C ASP A 9 8.50 1.06 4.72
N SER A 10 9.83 1.21 4.58
CA SER A 10 10.52 1.10 3.30
C SER A 10 10.38 -0.25 2.59
N GLN A 11 10.21 -1.35 3.32
CA GLN A 11 10.07 -2.68 2.74
C GLN A 11 8.73 -2.79 2.00
N VAL A 12 7.66 -2.23 2.57
CA VAL A 12 6.35 -2.14 1.91
C VAL A 12 6.35 -1.06 0.84
N ALA A 13 7.04 0.07 1.06
CA ALA A 13 7.09 1.16 0.10
C ALA A 13 7.77 0.75 -1.21
N GLY A 14 8.80 -0.12 -1.16
CA GLY A 14 9.45 -0.64 -2.36
C GLY A 14 9.96 0.45 -3.30
N GLY A 15 10.38 1.60 -2.75
CA GLY A 15 10.84 2.74 -3.55
C GLY A 15 9.74 3.56 -4.25
N ARG A 16 8.46 3.38 -3.92
CA ARG A 16 7.37 4.18 -4.51
C ARG A 16 7.61 5.67 -4.31
N ASN A 17 7.31 6.47 -5.34
CA ASN A 17 7.37 7.91 -5.26
C ASN A 17 6.06 8.44 -4.68
N GLN A 18 6.11 8.92 -3.44
CA GLN A 18 4.96 9.42 -2.70
C GLN A 18 4.27 10.61 -3.39
N ALA A 19 4.99 11.37 -4.22
CA ALA A 19 4.45 12.51 -4.96
C ALA A 19 3.78 12.11 -6.28
N LYS A 20 4.02 10.91 -6.81
CA LYS A 20 3.61 10.49 -8.17
C LYS A 20 2.29 9.71 -8.24
N SER A 21 1.32 10.06 -7.41
CA SER A 21 -0.03 9.45 -7.34
C SER A 21 -0.11 8.14 -6.55
N SER A 22 -1.29 7.85 -6.00
CA SER A 22 -1.64 6.61 -5.29
C SER A 22 -1.52 5.33 -6.11
N LYS A 23 -1.27 5.45 -7.43
CA LYS A 23 -1.02 4.34 -8.36
C LYS A 23 0.44 3.93 -8.45
N ASP A 24 1.37 4.72 -7.89
CA ASP A 24 2.77 4.31 -7.79
C ASP A 24 2.92 3.27 -6.67
N LEU A 25 3.12 2.02 -7.07
CA LEU A 25 3.31 0.88 -6.16
C LEU A 25 4.78 0.66 -5.79
N GLY A 26 5.71 1.40 -6.41
CA GLY A 26 7.15 1.13 -6.35
C GLY A 26 7.58 -0.06 -7.21
N SER A 27 8.74 -0.64 -6.89
CA SER A 27 9.31 -1.83 -7.53
C SER A 27 9.45 -3.03 -6.59
N GLY A 28 8.93 -2.92 -5.36
CA GLY A 28 8.96 -3.97 -4.35
C GLY A 28 7.86 -5.02 -4.50
N PHE A 29 7.64 -5.80 -3.44
CA PHE A 29 6.68 -6.93 -3.45
C PHE A 29 5.25 -6.49 -3.76
N VAL A 30 4.84 -5.28 -3.37
CA VAL A 30 3.47 -4.77 -3.64
C VAL A 30 3.23 -4.66 -5.14
N ALA A 31 4.22 -4.18 -5.91
CA ALA A 31 4.12 -4.07 -7.37
C ALA A 31 4.14 -5.46 -8.03
N GLN A 32 4.99 -6.37 -7.55
CA GLN A 32 5.05 -7.75 -8.06
C GLN A 32 3.74 -8.51 -7.79
N LEU A 33 3.14 -8.31 -6.62
CA LEU A 33 1.88 -8.91 -6.24
C LEU A 33 0.71 -8.40 -7.11
N ASP A 34 0.65 -7.10 -7.37
CA ASP A 34 -0.34 -6.50 -8.27
C ASP A 34 -0.20 -7.06 -9.70
N GLN A 35 1.03 -7.25 -10.19
CA GLN A 35 1.28 -7.92 -11.48
C GLN A 35 0.78 -9.37 -11.53
N VAL A 36 0.96 -10.13 -10.44
CA VAL A 36 0.44 -11.50 -10.33
C VAL A 36 -1.08 -11.50 -10.33
N TRP A 37 -1.72 -10.56 -9.64
CA TRP A 37 -3.17 -10.44 -9.65
C TRP A 37 -3.73 -10.10 -11.02
N GLN A 38 -3.08 -9.18 -11.73
CA GLN A 38 -3.44 -8.82 -13.10
C GLN A 38 -3.27 -10.00 -14.07
N SER A 39 -2.17 -10.75 -13.98
CA SER A 39 -1.90 -11.90 -14.87
C SER A 39 -2.88 -13.05 -14.64
N GLN A 40 -3.37 -13.22 -13.41
CA GLN A 40 -4.40 -14.20 -13.05
C GLN A 40 -5.83 -13.68 -13.19
N GLN A 41 -6.01 -12.44 -13.71
CA GLN A 41 -7.32 -11.80 -13.87
C GLN A 41 -8.13 -11.73 -12.55
N LEU A 42 -7.44 -11.62 -11.42
CA LEU A 42 -8.09 -11.48 -10.13
C LEU A 42 -8.68 -10.06 -10.01
N PRO A 43 -9.89 -9.90 -9.43
CA PRO A 43 -10.52 -8.60 -9.28
C PRO A 43 -9.94 -7.80 -8.10
N LEU A 44 -8.62 -7.80 -7.93
CA LEU A 44 -7.88 -7.17 -6.83
C LEU A 44 -7.06 -5.98 -7.35
N GLN A 45 -6.93 -4.94 -6.53
CA GLN A 45 -6.12 -3.77 -6.82
C GLN A 45 -5.30 -3.39 -5.59
N ALA A 46 -3.98 -3.28 -5.74
CA ALA A 46 -3.11 -2.76 -4.69
C ALA A 46 -3.19 -1.23 -4.60
N ILE A 47 -3.24 -0.71 -3.37
CA ILE A 47 -3.04 0.72 -3.07
C ILE A 47 -1.87 0.81 -2.09
N ASN A 48 -0.72 1.31 -2.53
CA ASN A 48 0.46 1.43 -1.68
C ASN A 48 0.56 2.84 -1.06
N LYS A 49 0.44 2.92 0.27
CA LYS A 49 0.60 4.13 1.08
C LYS A 49 1.81 4.08 2.02
N ALA A 50 2.65 3.06 1.93
CA ALA A 50 3.85 2.92 2.76
C ALA A 50 4.93 3.99 2.47
N TYR A 51 5.80 4.29 3.41
CA TYR A 51 6.89 5.25 3.19
C TYR A 51 8.13 4.91 4.01
N LYS A 52 9.29 5.35 3.51
CA LYS A 52 10.58 5.09 4.17
C LYS A 52 10.62 5.75 5.55
N GLY A 53 11.01 4.97 6.55
CA GLY A 53 11.18 5.44 7.93
C GLY A 53 9.90 5.49 8.75
N ALA A 54 8.75 5.01 8.23
CA ALA A 54 7.52 4.91 8.99
C ALA A 54 7.70 3.98 10.20
N GLN A 55 7.36 4.47 11.40
CA GLN A 55 7.21 3.64 12.59
C GLN A 55 5.76 3.19 12.74
N VAL A 56 5.52 2.19 13.59
CA VAL A 56 4.16 1.67 13.87
C VAL A 56 3.19 2.78 14.28
N LYS A 57 3.63 3.73 15.11
CA LYS A 57 2.82 4.88 15.54
C LYS A 57 2.41 5.78 14.36
N ASP A 58 3.29 5.92 13.37
CA ASP A 58 3.05 6.78 12.22
C ASP A 58 2.10 6.09 11.24
N VAL A 59 2.30 4.77 11.04
CA VAL A 59 1.38 3.90 10.29
C VAL A 59 -0.04 3.98 10.86
N TRP A 60 -0.19 3.93 12.19
CA TRP A 60 -1.51 4.03 12.82
C TRP A 60 -2.16 5.39 12.62
N THR A 61 -1.39 6.47 12.81
CA THR A 61 -1.86 7.84 12.60
C THR A 61 -2.33 8.04 11.16
N ASP A 62 -1.53 7.57 10.20
CA ASP A 62 -1.78 7.72 8.78
C ASP A 62 -2.88 6.79 8.25
N LEU A 63 -3.16 5.66 8.92
CA LEU A 63 -4.20 4.73 8.50
C LEU A 63 -5.56 5.41 8.43
N SER A 64 -5.95 6.13 9.48
CA SER A 64 -7.23 6.86 9.54
C SER A 64 -7.40 7.82 8.36
N ARG A 65 -6.42 8.70 8.16
CA ARG A 65 -6.36 9.67 7.06
C ARG A 65 -6.40 8.99 5.68
N ASN A 66 -5.68 7.88 5.51
CA ASN A 66 -5.67 7.16 4.24
C ASN A 66 -7.02 6.50 3.95
N LEU A 67 -7.67 5.92 4.96
CA LEU A 67 -9.01 5.34 4.81
C LEU A 67 -10.04 6.40 4.42
N GLU A 68 -10.02 7.58 5.04
CA GLU A 68 -10.89 8.69 4.65
C GLU A 68 -10.68 9.14 3.20
N GLN A 69 -9.43 9.21 2.73
CA GLN A 69 -9.11 9.60 1.35
C GLN A 69 -9.47 8.53 0.31
N ILE A 70 -9.33 7.26 0.65
CA ILE A 70 -9.57 6.13 -0.26
C ILE A 70 -11.06 5.75 -0.28
N GLY A 71 -11.77 6.05 0.81
CA GLY A 71 -13.13 5.59 1.09
C GLY A 71 -13.09 4.17 1.66
N SER A 72 -13.67 3.22 0.94
CA SER A 72 -13.68 1.81 1.36
C SER A 72 -12.45 1.05 0.85
N VAL A 73 -11.93 0.16 1.70
CA VAL A 73 -10.94 -0.87 1.34
C VAL A 73 -11.50 -2.23 1.77
N ASP A 74 -11.20 -3.26 1.00
CA ASP A 74 -11.66 -4.64 1.24
C ASP A 74 -10.63 -5.44 2.05
N GLY A 75 -9.38 -4.96 2.09
CA GLY A 75 -8.30 -5.57 2.86
C GLY A 75 -7.24 -4.56 3.26
N LEU A 76 -6.57 -4.85 4.36
CA LEU A 76 -5.49 -4.05 4.93
C LEU A 76 -4.27 -4.93 5.19
N VAL A 77 -3.12 -4.50 4.71
CA VAL A 77 -1.82 -5.11 4.98
C VAL A 77 -0.95 -4.08 5.68
N LEU A 78 -0.56 -4.41 6.92
CA LEU A 78 0.32 -3.60 7.75
C LEU A 78 1.73 -4.20 7.73
N GLY A 79 2.73 -3.39 7.39
CA GLY A 79 4.13 -3.78 7.51
C GLY A 79 4.93 -2.71 8.23
N GLY A 80 5.17 -2.89 9.52
CA GLY A 80 6.04 -2.02 10.29
C GLY A 80 6.75 -2.85 11.35
N TRP A 81 8.07 -2.69 11.44
CA TRP A 81 8.88 -3.34 12.46
C TRP A 81 9.37 -2.32 13.48
N TYR A 82 9.58 -2.81 14.71
CA TYR A 82 10.15 -2.08 15.84
C TYR A 82 11.61 -1.69 15.60
#